data_AF-A0AAN5I812-F1
#
_entry.id   AF-A0AAN5I812-F1
#
_cell.length_a   1.000
_cell.length_b   1.000
_cell.length_c   1.000
_cell.angle_alpha   90.00
_cell.angle_beta   90.00
_cell.angle_gamma   90.00
#
_symmetry.space_group_name_H-M   'P 1'
#
loop_
_entity.id
_entity.type
_entity.pdbx_description
1 polymer ?
#
loop_
_entity_poly.entity_id
_entity_poly.type
_entity_poly.pdbx_seq_one_letter_code
_entity_poly.pdbx_strand_id
1 'polypeptide(L)'
;MRSLSVLAFVVCVSAEGLSCPPMYQMMEGRCIRALYLFEKGSADDFFSKSRPECNKDGATLPIIKDDKENEIFDNIAGSFVDLKGKHVFILLDLQCNSNTRRLEWTDGTPAEYSRRNTVNFNFDCVEKKDIPVSEPANDDWMMLESNYSGWCYTVFCVIDDASTTTKPSTTRPTEKPAGDKCGDYSSISDPTDEAKSCFKGLFWTKILDRLDFQVFTNALSWNEAERTCASDFGSLLTINSAEENKFFWRTAIAKNIIDRMHIGAHQSSENAYKWIWSDGDVPISGKAYDNFVNSFPIPGAGECSSMMAENTAALWVNENCDENEQPFMCRRAGEIWDFSAVPSNCPTVAPKAGKDFFPPGFPDPDTPCEYLLFVSANKLVELTVTTLVVDANKDFLEILEGSSLLRISPRPS
;
A
#
# COMPACT_ATOMS: atom_id res chain seq x y z
N MET A 1 56.39 36.33 32.38
CA MET A 1 55.05 35.75 32.63
C MET A 1 54.03 36.47 31.77
N ARG A 2 53.66 35.87 30.63
CA ARG A 2 52.39 36.13 29.96
C ARG A 2 51.89 34.79 29.45
N SER A 3 50.85 34.28 30.10
CA SER A 3 50.14 33.06 29.72
C SER A 3 49.30 33.39 28.49
N LEU A 4 49.55 32.71 27.37
CA LEU A 4 48.62 32.66 26.24
C LEU A 4 47.89 31.32 26.29
N SER A 5 46.61 31.35 26.65
CA SER A 5 45.71 30.23 26.47
C SER A 5 45.26 30.20 25.00
N VAL A 6 45.62 29.14 24.28
CA VAL A 6 45.12 28.88 22.92
C VAL A 6 43.85 28.04 23.06
N LEU A 7 42.69 28.62 22.74
CA LEU A 7 41.42 27.88 22.62
C LEU A 7 41.42 27.17 21.25
N ALA A 8 41.40 25.84 21.24
CA ALA A 8 41.20 25.06 20.03
C ALA A 8 39.72 25.15 19.63
N PHE A 9 39.43 25.83 18.52
CA PHE A 9 38.13 25.73 17.85
C PHE A 9 38.11 24.43 17.06
N VAL A 10 37.34 23.45 17.55
CA VAL A 10 36.90 22.31 16.74
C VAL A 10 35.87 22.87 15.77
N VAL A 11 36.26 23.02 14.50
CA VAL A 11 35.33 23.26 13.41
C VAL A 11 34.60 21.94 13.16
N CYS A 12 33.44 21.75 13.79
CA CYS A 12 32.48 20.77 13.32
C CYS A 12 31.90 21.30 12.01
N VAL A 13 32.37 20.76 10.89
CA VAL A 13 31.63 20.86 9.62
C VAL A 13 30.35 20.07 9.83
N SER A 14 29.24 20.76 10.08
CA SER A 14 27.92 20.15 10.01
C SER A 14 27.66 19.83 8.54
N ALA A 15 27.69 18.55 8.19
CA ALA A 15 27.15 18.08 6.92
C ALA A 15 25.65 18.43 6.91
N GLU A 16 25.25 19.34 6.02
CA GLU A 16 23.85 19.59 5.73
C GLU A 16 23.24 18.28 5.24
N GLY A 17 22.27 17.74 5.99
CA GLY A 17 21.66 16.46 5.67
C GLY A 17 20.92 16.54 4.35
N LEU A 18 21.32 15.73 3.37
CA LEU A 18 20.55 15.46 2.16
C LEU A 18 19.16 14.95 2.57
N SER A 19 18.11 15.69 2.26
CA SER A 19 16.72 15.28 2.50
C SER A 19 16.00 15.09 1.17
N CYS A 20 15.27 13.98 1.03
CA CYS A 20 14.49 13.68 -0.17
C CYS A 20 13.20 14.51 -0.25
N PRO A 21 12.70 14.80 -1.46
CA PRO A 21 11.36 15.36 -1.65
C PRO A 21 10.24 14.44 -1.12
N PRO A 22 9.03 14.97 -0.87
CA PRO A 22 7.86 14.16 -0.51
C PRO A 22 7.64 13.02 -1.51
N MET A 23 7.17 11.87 -1.02
CA MET A 23 7.01 10.61 -1.80
C MET A 23 8.31 9.89 -2.19
N TYR A 24 9.49 10.46 -1.93
CA TYR A 24 10.79 9.79 -2.12
C TYR A 24 11.41 9.47 -0.76
N GLN A 25 12.02 8.29 -0.65
CA GLN A 25 12.72 7.82 0.54
C GLN A 25 14.23 7.82 0.30
N MET A 26 15.02 8.25 1.29
CA MET A 26 16.47 8.14 1.23
C MET A 26 16.88 6.67 1.40
N MET A 27 17.53 6.09 0.39
CA MET A 27 17.98 4.70 0.37
C MET A 27 19.34 4.65 -0.33
N GLU A 28 20.34 4.06 0.33
CA GLU A 28 21.70 3.93 -0.23
C GLU A 28 22.30 5.26 -0.77
N GLY A 29 21.96 6.38 -0.12
CA GLY A 29 22.44 7.72 -0.49
C GLY A 29 21.72 8.36 -1.68
N ARG A 30 20.64 7.76 -2.19
CA ARG A 30 19.78 8.30 -3.26
C ARG A 30 18.35 8.46 -2.77
N CYS A 31 17.60 9.35 -3.40
CA CYS A 31 16.18 9.49 -3.15
C CYS A 31 15.40 8.59 -4.11
N ILE A 32 14.71 7.59 -3.56
CA ILE A 32 14.03 6.53 -4.30
C ILE A 32 12.53 6.60 -4.04
N ARG A 33 11.73 6.61 -5.10
CA ARG A 33 10.28 6.39 -5.06
C ARG A 33 9.96 5.15 -5.90
N ALA A 34 9.46 4.10 -5.26
CA ALA A 34 8.97 2.93 -5.98
C ALA A 34 7.60 3.23 -6.61
N LEU A 35 7.55 3.28 -7.93
CA LEU A 35 6.29 3.44 -8.66
C LEU A 35 5.57 2.11 -8.85
N TYR A 36 6.34 1.06 -9.16
CA TYR A 36 5.83 -0.28 -9.41
C TYR A 36 6.81 -1.29 -8.80
N LEU A 37 6.30 -2.23 -7.99
CA LEU A 37 7.08 -3.30 -7.38
C LEU A 37 6.60 -4.64 -7.93
N PHE A 38 7.46 -5.35 -8.67
CA PHE A 38 7.15 -6.66 -9.26
C PHE A 38 5.86 -6.68 -10.11
N GLU A 39 5.71 -5.70 -11.00
CA GLU A 39 4.52 -5.58 -11.84
C GLU A 39 4.73 -6.17 -13.24
N LYS A 40 3.76 -6.96 -13.69
CA LYS A 40 3.83 -7.63 -14.99
C LYS A 40 3.36 -6.71 -16.12
N GLY A 41 4.17 -6.58 -17.15
CA GLY A 41 3.84 -5.73 -18.29
C GLY A 41 4.96 -5.69 -19.31
N SER A 42 4.81 -4.89 -20.35
CA SER A 42 5.91 -4.64 -21.31
C SER A 42 6.73 -3.44 -20.85
N ALA A 43 8.02 -3.47 -21.11
CA ALA A 43 8.88 -2.34 -20.75
C ALA A 43 8.48 -1.06 -21.48
N ASP A 44 8.02 -1.16 -22.74
CA ASP A 44 7.50 -0.01 -23.50
C ASP A 44 6.34 0.70 -22.77
N ASP A 45 5.40 -0.06 -22.19
CA ASP A 45 4.25 0.50 -21.45
C ASP A 45 4.73 1.17 -20.16
N PHE A 46 5.61 0.49 -19.41
CA PHE A 46 6.19 1.06 -18.19
C PHE A 46 6.98 2.33 -18.48
N PHE A 47 7.83 2.37 -19.51
CA PHE A 47 8.56 3.58 -19.89
C PHE A 47 7.61 4.72 -20.24
N SER A 48 6.52 4.46 -20.97
CA SER A 48 5.55 5.49 -21.37
C SER A 48 4.82 6.13 -20.19
N LYS A 49 4.63 5.39 -19.09
CA LYS A 49 3.92 5.85 -17.88
C LYS A 49 4.88 6.41 -16.83
N SER A 50 5.98 5.72 -16.57
CA SER A 50 6.89 6.02 -15.47
C SER A 50 7.80 7.21 -15.74
N ARG A 51 8.37 7.34 -16.94
CA ARG A 51 9.22 8.50 -17.30
C ARG A 51 8.52 9.84 -17.10
N PRO A 52 7.32 10.10 -17.67
CA PRO A 52 6.66 11.38 -17.42
C PRO A 52 6.29 11.58 -15.95
N GLU A 53 6.02 10.50 -15.21
CA GLU A 53 5.69 10.57 -13.77
C GLU A 53 6.92 10.88 -12.90
N CYS A 54 8.08 10.29 -13.18
CA CYS A 54 9.34 10.63 -12.51
C CYS A 54 9.82 12.04 -12.88
N ASN A 55 9.69 12.42 -14.15
CA ASN A 55 10.14 13.72 -14.66
C ASN A 55 9.38 14.90 -14.02
N LYS A 56 8.13 14.71 -13.57
CA LYS A 56 7.38 15.74 -12.81
C LYS A 56 8.12 16.20 -11.55
N ASP A 57 8.90 15.30 -10.96
CA ASP A 57 9.64 15.54 -9.72
C ASP A 57 11.13 15.87 -9.98
N GLY A 58 11.53 15.96 -11.26
CA GLY A 58 12.94 16.05 -11.64
C GLY A 58 13.73 14.77 -11.41
N ALA A 59 13.04 13.62 -11.29
CA ALA A 59 13.64 12.30 -11.13
C ALA A 59 13.73 11.56 -12.47
N THR A 60 14.62 10.58 -12.57
CA THR A 60 14.75 9.66 -13.72
C THR A 60 14.50 8.22 -13.29
N LEU A 61 14.46 7.29 -14.23
CA LEU A 61 14.60 5.87 -13.86
C LEU A 61 16.07 5.58 -13.48
N PRO A 62 16.40 4.42 -12.90
CA PRO A 62 17.77 4.05 -12.56
C PRO A 62 18.74 4.17 -13.73
N ILE A 63 19.82 4.92 -13.52
CA ILE A 63 21.00 4.96 -14.39
C ILE A 63 22.13 4.28 -13.63
N ILE A 64 22.73 3.26 -14.24
CA ILE A 64 23.74 2.41 -13.59
C ILE A 64 24.96 2.31 -14.50
N LYS A 65 26.10 2.84 -14.07
CA LYS A 65 27.31 3.01 -14.86
C LYS A 65 28.48 2.15 -14.41
N ASP A 66 28.40 1.58 -13.20
CA ASP A 66 29.43 0.72 -12.65
C ASP A 66 28.91 -0.31 -11.64
N ASP A 67 29.81 -1.17 -11.18
CA ASP A 67 29.53 -2.24 -10.23
C ASP A 67 29.03 -1.74 -8.86
N LYS A 68 29.45 -0.55 -8.44
CA LYS A 68 29.05 0.03 -7.15
C LYS A 68 27.61 0.54 -7.24
N GLU A 69 27.25 1.20 -8.33
CA GLU A 69 25.87 1.61 -8.58
C GLU A 69 24.94 0.41 -8.74
N ASN A 70 25.42 -0.67 -9.37
CA ASN A 70 24.64 -1.90 -9.49
C ASN A 70 24.33 -2.50 -8.12
N GLU A 71 25.34 -2.64 -7.25
CA GLU A 71 25.17 -3.15 -5.89
C GLU A 71 24.20 -2.27 -5.08
N ILE A 72 24.24 -0.95 -5.24
CA ILE A 72 23.28 -0.03 -4.62
C ILE A 72 21.84 -0.37 -5.03
N PHE A 73 21.56 -0.54 -6.33
CA PHE A 73 20.21 -0.86 -6.78
C PHE A 73 19.77 -2.28 -6.43
N ASP A 74 20.70 -3.23 -6.35
CA ASP A 74 20.43 -4.58 -5.83
C ASP A 74 20.02 -4.53 -4.36
N ASN A 75 20.74 -3.73 -3.54
CA ASN A 75 20.44 -3.52 -2.12
C ASN A 75 19.11 -2.77 -1.92
N ILE A 76 18.87 -1.71 -2.70
CA ILE A 76 17.59 -0.98 -2.71
C ILE A 76 16.46 -1.96 -3.01
N ALA A 77 16.56 -2.74 -4.09
CA ALA A 77 15.54 -3.75 -4.42
C ALA A 77 15.39 -4.79 -3.31
N GLY A 78 16.48 -5.27 -2.72
CA GLY A 78 16.47 -6.23 -1.62
C GLY A 78 15.85 -5.71 -0.31
N SER A 79 15.80 -4.39 -0.13
CA SER A 79 15.17 -3.76 1.05
C SER A 79 13.65 -3.71 0.99
N PHE A 80 13.06 -3.82 -0.21
CA PHE A 80 11.62 -3.92 -0.37
C PHE A 80 11.15 -5.34 -0.05
N VAL A 81 10.36 -5.49 1.02
CA VAL A 81 9.79 -6.78 1.44
C VAL A 81 8.98 -7.42 0.30
N ASP A 82 8.31 -6.61 -0.51
CA ASP A 82 7.52 -7.05 -1.67
C ASP A 82 8.34 -7.73 -2.78
N LEU A 83 9.65 -7.50 -2.82
CA LEU A 83 10.57 -8.07 -3.80
C LEU A 83 11.32 -9.30 -3.27
N LYS A 84 11.20 -9.59 -1.96
CA LYS A 84 11.94 -10.68 -1.31
C LYS A 84 11.58 -12.04 -1.89
N GLY A 85 12.60 -12.77 -2.35
CA GLY A 85 12.45 -14.11 -2.94
C GLY A 85 11.82 -14.12 -4.33
N LYS A 86 11.59 -12.95 -4.93
CA LYS A 86 11.06 -12.82 -6.29
C LYS A 86 12.19 -12.56 -7.29
N HIS A 87 12.01 -13.09 -8.49
CA HIS A 87 12.90 -12.82 -9.60
C HIS A 87 12.48 -11.51 -10.27
N VAL A 88 13.13 -10.41 -9.91
CA VAL A 88 12.74 -9.05 -10.30
C VAL A 88 13.68 -8.50 -11.37
N PHE A 89 13.11 -7.76 -12.33
CA PHE A 89 13.88 -6.97 -13.29
C PHE A 89 13.73 -5.48 -12.99
N ILE A 90 14.82 -4.79 -12.69
CA ILE A 90 14.79 -3.33 -12.52
C ILE A 90 14.86 -2.69 -13.90
N LEU A 91 13.89 -1.85 -14.24
CA LEU A 91 13.95 -1.06 -15.48
C LEU A 91 15.00 0.04 -15.35
N LEU A 92 15.81 0.16 -16.39
CA LEU A 92 16.92 1.09 -16.49
C LEU A 92 16.57 2.20 -17.48
N ASP A 93 17.01 3.43 -17.22
CA ASP A 93 16.62 4.58 -18.03
C ASP A 93 17.41 4.71 -19.34
N LEU A 94 17.32 3.68 -20.19
CA LEU A 94 17.96 3.61 -21.49
C LEU A 94 16.96 3.93 -22.61
N GLN A 95 17.43 4.66 -23.61
CA GLN A 95 16.67 5.00 -24.81
C GLN A 95 17.45 4.65 -26.07
N CYS A 96 16.71 4.34 -27.14
CA CYS A 96 17.32 4.10 -28.45
C CYS A 96 17.47 5.42 -29.20
N ASN A 97 18.70 5.78 -29.55
CA ASN A 97 18.97 6.92 -30.41
C ASN A 97 18.75 6.52 -31.87
N SER A 98 17.72 7.07 -32.53
CA SER A 98 17.36 6.68 -33.89
C SER A 98 18.40 7.06 -34.96
N ASN A 99 19.28 8.04 -34.67
CA ASN A 99 20.32 8.48 -35.61
C ASN A 99 21.55 7.59 -35.56
N THR A 100 22.03 7.29 -34.35
CA THR A 100 23.20 6.42 -34.15
C THR A 100 22.83 4.94 -34.13
N ARG A 101 21.52 4.63 -34.00
CA ARG A 101 20.93 3.29 -33.92
C ARG A 101 21.51 2.48 -32.76
N ARG A 102 21.91 3.18 -31.69
CA ARG A 102 22.52 2.63 -30.47
C ARG A 102 21.75 3.06 -29.23
N LEU A 103 21.82 2.23 -28.19
CA LEU A 103 21.30 2.57 -26.87
C LEU A 103 22.19 3.61 -26.19
N GLU A 104 21.55 4.57 -25.54
CA GLU A 104 22.17 5.60 -24.71
C GLU A 104 21.31 5.80 -23.45
N TRP A 105 21.93 6.25 -22.37
CA TRP A 105 21.21 6.67 -21.17
C TRP A 105 20.42 7.94 -21.47
N THR A 106 19.30 8.15 -20.77
CA THR A 106 18.49 9.37 -20.91
C THR A 106 19.24 10.65 -20.50
N ASP A 107 20.33 10.53 -19.73
CA ASP A 107 21.26 11.62 -19.44
C ASP A 107 22.20 11.98 -20.62
N GLY A 108 22.11 11.25 -21.74
CA GLY A 108 22.89 11.44 -22.95
C GLY A 108 24.25 10.72 -22.96
N THR A 109 24.59 9.98 -21.92
CA THR A 109 25.83 9.18 -21.90
C THR A 109 25.68 7.84 -22.64
N PRO A 110 26.75 7.32 -23.27
CA PRO A 110 26.71 6.01 -23.93
C PRO A 110 26.41 4.86 -22.96
N ALA A 111 25.63 3.87 -23.43
CA ALA A 111 25.36 2.65 -22.68
C ALA A 111 26.47 1.62 -22.94
N GLU A 112 27.47 1.54 -22.05
CA GLU A 112 28.64 0.67 -22.21
C GLU A 112 28.82 -0.33 -21.06
N TYR A 113 28.21 -0.07 -19.91
CA TYR A 113 28.29 -0.93 -18.73
C TYR A 113 27.12 -1.92 -18.68
N SER A 114 27.43 -3.16 -18.31
CA SER A 114 26.46 -4.13 -17.77
C SER A 114 27.14 -4.97 -16.71
N ARG A 115 26.38 -5.40 -15.70
CA ARG A 115 26.92 -6.26 -14.65
C ARG A 115 27.51 -7.52 -15.28
N ARG A 116 28.73 -7.89 -14.87
CA ARG A 116 29.51 -9.04 -15.41
C ARG A 116 29.72 -9.06 -16.93
N ASN A 117 29.48 -7.95 -17.64
CA ASN A 117 29.58 -7.82 -19.10
C ASN A 117 28.69 -8.82 -19.87
N THR A 118 27.52 -9.16 -19.34
CA THR A 118 26.59 -10.14 -19.93
C THR A 118 25.73 -9.58 -21.05
N VAL A 119 25.56 -8.26 -21.10
CA VAL A 119 24.83 -7.58 -22.16
C VAL A 119 25.77 -7.08 -23.25
N ASN A 120 25.43 -7.38 -24.51
CA ASN A 120 26.10 -6.81 -25.67
C ASN A 120 25.29 -5.63 -26.22
N PHE A 121 25.81 -4.41 -26.07
CA PHE A 121 25.19 -3.19 -26.58
C PHE A 121 25.42 -2.94 -28.08
N ASN A 122 26.24 -3.75 -28.76
CA ASN A 122 26.52 -3.60 -30.18
C ASN A 122 25.46 -4.27 -31.05
N PHE A 123 24.26 -3.72 -31.02
CA PHE A 123 23.15 -4.10 -31.88
C PHE A 123 22.35 -2.87 -32.30
N ASP A 124 21.51 -3.06 -33.29
CA ASP A 124 20.65 -2.02 -33.81
C ASP A 124 19.36 -1.92 -32.99
N CYS A 125 19.27 -0.93 -32.10
CA CYS A 125 18.13 -0.79 -31.20
C CYS A 125 16.84 -0.31 -31.89
N VAL A 126 16.93 0.15 -33.15
CA VAL A 126 15.74 0.52 -33.94
C VAL A 126 15.10 -0.71 -34.56
N GLU A 127 15.93 -1.64 -35.05
CA GLU A 127 15.45 -2.91 -35.62
C GLU A 127 15.10 -3.95 -34.56
N LYS A 128 15.93 -4.05 -33.51
CA LYS A 128 15.68 -4.93 -32.38
C LYS A 128 15.17 -4.12 -31.21
N LYS A 129 13.93 -4.39 -30.83
CA LYS A 129 13.30 -3.79 -29.66
C LYS A 129 13.68 -4.52 -28.38
N ASP A 130 14.97 -4.81 -28.21
CA ASP A 130 15.48 -5.44 -27.00
C ASP A 130 15.98 -4.35 -26.06
N ILE A 131 15.74 -4.53 -24.77
CA ILE A 131 16.19 -3.62 -23.72
C ILE A 131 16.98 -4.39 -22.65
N PRO A 132 18.05 -3.80 -22.15
CA PRO A 132 18.74 -4.33 -20.98
C PRO A 132 17.99 -3.97 -19.70
N VAL A 133 18.02 -4.89 -18.75
CA VAL A 133 17.50 -4.71 -17.40
C VAL A 133 18.48 -5.25 -16.37
N SER A 134 18.45 -4.71 -15.16
CA SER A 134 19.17 -5.29 -14.02
C SER A 134 18.34 -6.42 -13.43
N GLU A 135 19.01 -7.50 -13.03
CA GLU A 135 18.45 -8.71 -12.43
C GLU A 135 19.14 -8.99 -11.08
N PRO A 136 18.70 -8.33 -10.00
CA PRO A 136 19.35 -8.43 -8.69
C PRO A 136 19.50 -9.84 -8.15
N ALA A 137 18.54 -10.73 -8.44
CA ALA A 137 18.54 -12.10 -7.93
C ALA A 137 19.75 -12.92 -8.41
N ASN A 138 20.28 -12.61 -9.60
CA ASN A 138 21.46 -13.26 -10.17
C ASN A 138 22.73 -12.39 -10.04
N ASP A 139 22.59 -11.18 -9.50
CA ASP A 139 23.64 -10.16 -9.47
C ASP A 139 24.21 -9.96 -10.90
N ASP A 140 23.30 -9.76 -11.85
CA ASP A 140 23.59 -9.72 -13.29
C ASP A 140 22.59 -8.86 -14.08
N TRP A 141 22.81 -8.68 -15.38
CA TRP A 141 21.90 -8.01 -16.31
C TRP A 141 21.39 -8.97 -17.38
N MET A 142 20.22 -8.69 -17.94
CA MET A 142 19.66 -9.45 -19.05
C MET A 142 19.11 -8.56 -20.16
N MET A 143 19.11 -9.09 -21.39
CA MET A 143 18.43 -8.50 -22.54
C MET A 143 17.03 -9.10 -22.70
N LEU A 144 16.01 -8.26 -22.72
CA LEU A 144 14.61 -8.65 -22.83
C LEU A 144 13.92 -7.92 -24.00
N GLU A 145 12.96 -8.58 -24.66
CA GLU A 145 12.12 -7.92 -25.67
C GLU A 145 11.20 -6.88 -24.99
N SER A 146 11.29 -5.62 -25.43
CA SER A 146 10.68 -4.47 -24.75
C SER A 146 9.15 -4.44 -24.84
N ASN A 147 8.58 -5.03 -25.90
CA ASN A 147 7.14 -5.14 -26.12
C ASN A 147 6.55 -6.42 -25.51
N TYR A 148 7.37 -7.35 -25.03
CA TYR A 148 6.89 -8.57 -24.42
C TYR A 148 6.35 -8.28 -23.01
N SER A 149 5.08 -8.59 -22.79
CA SER A 149 4.37 -8.28 -21.54
C SER A 149 4.42 -9.39 -20.49
N GLY A 150 5.28 -10.40 -20.70
CA GLY A 150 5.38 -11.55 -19.82
C GLY A 150 6.32 -11.36 -18.63
N TRP A 151 7.15 -10.32 -18.65
CA TRP A 151 8.14 -10.04 -17.60
C TRP A 151 7.55 -9.19 -16.47
N CYS A 152 8.06 -9.40 -15.26
CA CYS A 152 7.72 -8.59 -14.09
C CYS A 152 8.83 -7.58 -13.83
N TYR A 153 8.48 -6.31 -13.87
CA TYR A 153 9.41 -5.20 -13.72
C TYR A 153 9.21 -4.49 -12.38
N THR A 154 10.32 -3.98 -11.86
CA THR A 154 10.35 -3.03 -10.75
C THR A 154 10.82 -1.70 -11.30
N VAL A 155 10.10 -0.64 -10.96
CA VAL A 155 10.33 0.71 -11.49
C VAL A 155 10.50 1.69 -10.34
N PHE A 156 11.70 2.26 -10.28
CA PHE A 156 12.04 3.30 -9.33
C PHE A 156 12.12 4.65 -10.06
N CYS A 157 11.66 5.71 -9.41
CA CYS A 157 12.13 7.05 -9.71
C CYS A 157 13.30 7.35 -8.78
N VAL A 158 14.37 7.90 -9.33
CA VAL A 158 15.64 8.16 -8.67
C VAL A 158 16.00 9.63 -8.83
N ILE A 159 16.38 10.25 -7.71
CA ILE A 159 17.03 11.56 -7.70
C ILE A 159 18.42 11.34 -7.10
N ASP A 160 19.45 11.55 -7.93
CA ASP A 160 20.85 11.26 -7.61
C ASP A 160 21.51 12.33 -6.71
N ASP A 161 20.97 13.56 -6.68
CA ASP A 161 21.48 14.66 -5.85
C ASP A 161 20.35 15.35 -5.08
N ALA A 162 20.28 15.13 -3.75
CA ALA A 162 19.46 15.95 -2.85
C ALA A 162 20.19 17.27 -2.50
N SER A 163 20.48 18.10 -3.50
CA SER A 163 20.91 19.52 -3.44
C SER A 163 21.53 19.86 -4.82
N THR A 164 21.05 20.74 -5.68
CA THR A 164 20.52 22.09 -5.51
C THR A 164 19.51 22.39 -6.62
N THR A 165 18.28 22.79 -6.28
CA THR A 165 17.42 23.50 -7.25
C THR A 165 17.98 24.90 -7.46
N THR A 166 18.88 25.05 -8.44
CA THR A 166 19.26 26.39 -8.91
C THR A 166 18.13 26.88 -9.82
N LYS A 167 17.31 27.81 -9.33
CA LYS A 167 16.64 28.80 -10.21
C LYS A 167 17.05 30.20 -9.74
N PRO A 168 17.34 31.13 -10.65
CA PRO A 168 18.18 32.28 -10.36
C PRO A 168 17.38 33.39 -9.69
N SER A 169 17.93 33.97 -8.62
CA SER A 169 17.73 35.40 -8.32
C SER A 169 18.73 35.91 -7.30
N THR A 170 19.69 36.68 -7.79
CA THR A 170 20.14 37.98 -7.29
C THR A 170 19.88 38.30 -5.80
N THR A 171 20.91 38.03 -4.98
CA THR A 171 21.43 38.79 -3.81
C THR A 171 20.57 39.20 -2.60
N ARG A 172 20.90 38.54 -1.44
CA ARG A 172 21.39 39.04 -0.12
C ARG A 172 20.46 39.86 0.86
N PRO A 173 20.70 39.87 2.21
CA PRO A 173 20.37 38.84 3.23
C PRO A 173 19.77 39.41 4.57
N THR A 174 19.57 38.51 5.56
CA THR A 174 19.44 38.65 7.05
C THR A 174 18.10 39.20 7.59
N GLU A 175 17.33 38.56 8.49
CA GLU A 175 17.62 38.04 9.85
C GLU A 175 16.49 37.06 10.35
N LYS A 176 16.71 36.23 11.39
CA LYS A 176 15.72 35.31 12.04
C LYS A 176 15.88 35.40 13.59
N PRO A 177 14.98 34.92 14.49
CA PRO A 177 13.50 34.88 14.62
C PRO A 177 12.97 35.49 15.96
N ALA A 178 11.65 35.44 16.20
CA ALA A 178 11.11 35.08 17.52
C ALA A 178 9.74 34.34 17.44
N GLY A 179 9.70 33.12 18.02
CA GLY A 179 8.52 32.51 18.69
C GLY A 179 7.57 31.61 17.89
N ASP A 180 7.70 30.28 18.02
CA ASP A 180 6.76 29.26 17.52
C ASP A 180 6.08 28.51 18.70
N LYS A 181 4.78 28.17 18.57
CA LYS A 181 3.91 27.65 19.66
C LYS A 181 3.36 26.22 19.47
N CYS A 182 3.74 25.44 18.43
CA CYS A 182 3.12 24.11 18.19
C CYS A 182 3.85 22.86 18.76
N GLY A 183 4.98 22.96 19.48
CA GLY A 183 5.64 21.76 20.05
C GLY A 183 6.00 20.70 19.00
N ASP A 184 5.72 19.41 19.25
CA ASP A 184 6.03 18.26 18.35
C ASP A 184 5.08 18.10 17.14
N TYR A 185 4.23 19.10 16.90
CA TYR A 185 3.35 19.20 15.74
C TYR A 185 3.71 20.42 14.89
N SER A 186 3.40 20.42 13.59
CA SER A 186 3.65 21.55 12.68
C SER A 186 2.40 22.41 12.51
N SER A 187 2.51 23.76 12.60
CA SER A 187 1.38 24.68 12.38
C SER A 187 1.17 25.00 10.89
N ILE A 188 -0.08 25.13 10.44
CA ILE A 188 -0.41 25.84 9.19
C ILE A 188 -0.66 27.33 9.50
N SER A 189 -0.09 28.21 8.68
CA SER A 189 -0.50 29.61 8.58
C SER A 189 -1.18 29.84 7.23
N ASP A 190 -2.49 30.02 7.25
CA ASP A 190 -3.28 30.50 6.10
C ASP A 190 -3.75 31.95 6.41
N PRO A 191 -3.70 32.92 5.46
CA PRO A 191 -3.86 34.35 5.77
C PRO A 191 -5.28 34.84 6.13
N THR A 192 -6.28 33.96 6.20
CA THR A 192 -7.70 34.37 6.32
C THR A 192 -8.49 33.78 7.49
N ASP A 193 -7.88 32.95 8.35
CA ASP A 193 -8.54 32.41 9.55
C ASP A 193 -7.70 32.60 10.82
N GLU A 194 -8.28 33.18 11.88
CA GLU A 194 -7.60 33.50 13.14
C GLU A 194 -7.45 32.31 14.12
N ALA A 195 -7.48 31.06 13.65
CA ALA A 195 -7.18 29.89 14.47
C ALA A 195 -6.24 28.88 13.74
N LYS A 196 -4.96 28.83 14.14
CA LYS A 196 -3.95 27.89 13.61
C LYS A 196 -4.14 26.49 14.20
N SER A 197 -4.06 25.42 13.38
CA SER A 197 -4.13 24.02 13.81
C SER A 197 -2.91 23.18 13.36
N CYS A 198 -2.50 22.14 14.11
CA CYS A 198 -1.27 21.33 13.91
C CYS A 198 -1.58 19.80 13.68
N PHE A 199 -0.86 19.00 12.84
CA PHE A 199 -1.16 17.55 12.49
C PHE A 199 0.06 16.56 12.25
N LYS A 200 -0.15 15.20 12.23
CA LYS A 200 0.84 14.04 12.18
C LYS A 200 0.26 12.77 11.44
N GLY A 201 0.99 11.98 10.61
CA GLY A 201 0.40 10.92 9.73
C GLY A 201 0.99 9.47 9.73
N LEU A 202 0.18 8.48 9.27
CA LEU A 202 0.46 7.02 9.01
C LEU A 202 -0.09 6.62 7.59
N PHE A 203 0.01 5.36 7.09
CA PHE A 203 -0.33 4.95 5.69
C PHE A 203 -1.14 3.62 5.61
N TRP A 204 -2.14 3.56 4.72
CA TRP A 204 -3.28 2.60 4.65
C TRP A 204 -3.09 1.38 3.70
N THR A 205 -3.83 0.26 3.93
CA THR A 205 -3.77 -1.00 3.14
C THR A 205 -4.92 -1.11 2.13
N LYS A 206 -4.64 -1.18 0.82
CA LYS A 206 -5.69 -1.32 -0.23
C LYS A 206 -6.06 -2.79 -0.51
N ILE A 207 -7.36 -3.11 -0.48
CA ILE A 207 -7.95 -4.32 -1.08
C ILE A 207 -8.99 -3.85 -2.09
N LEU A 208 -8.88 -4.26 -3.37
CA LEU A 208 -9.60 -3.67 -4.52
C LEU A 208 -9.21 -2.20 -4.73
N ASP A 209 -9.17 -1.71 -5.97
CA ASP A 209 -8.66 -0.35 -6.33
C ASP A 209 -9.41 0.84 -5.66
N ARG A 210 -10.24 0.62 -4.64
CA ARG A 210 -11.14 1.60 -4.02
C ARG A 210 -11.44 1.43 -2.50
N LEU A 211 -10.72 0.62 -1.71
CA LEU A 211 -10.96 0.54 -0.24
C LEU A 211 -9.80 1.17 0.56
N ASP A 212 -10.05 2.31 1.20
CA ASP A 212 -9.12 2.99 2.12
C ASP A 212 -9.43 2.62 3.59
N PHE A 213 -9.13 1.37 3.98
CA PHE A 213 -9.16 0.92 5.37
C PHE A 213 -7.80 0.38 5.80
N GLN A 214 -7.51 0.42 7.11
CA GLN A 214 -6.25 -0.06 7.66
C GLN A 214 -6.50 -0.89 8.90
N VAL A 215 -5.80 -2.02 8.99
CA VAL A 215 -5.89 -2.93 10.13
C VAL A 215 -4.68 -2.71 11.02
N PHE A 216 -4.94 -2.47 12.30
CA PHE A 216 -3.94 -2.30 13.34
C PHE A 216 -4.02 -3.49 14.28
N THR A 217 -2.96 -4.31 14.31
CA THR A 217 -2.88 -5.48 15.19
C THR A 217 -2.32 -5.15 16.57
N ASN A 218 -1.78 -3.94 16.76
CA ASN A 218 -1.42 -3.43 18.07
C ASN A 218 -2.69 -3.10 18.86
N ALA A 219 -2.75 -3.58 20.09
CA ALA A 219 -3.85 -3.30 20.99
C ALA A 219 -3.73 -1.88 21.54
N LEU A 220 -4.81 -1.11 21.47
CA LEU A 220 -4.96 0.23 22.07
C LEU A 220 -6.35 0.32 22.69
N SER A 221 -6.56 1.23 23.64
CA SER A 221 -7.92 1.55 24.10
C SER A 221 -8.77 2.10 22.96
N TRP A 222 -10.10 1.99 23.04
CA TRP A 222 -11.01 2.48 22.00
C TRP A 222 -10.75 3.96 21.69
N ASN A 223 -10.58 4.78 22.73
CA ASN A 223 -10.32 6.21 22.57
C ASN A 223 -8.95 6.50 21.91
N GLU A 224 -7.92 5.70 22.16
CA GLU A 224 -6.62 5.82 21.51
C GLU A 224 -6.64 5.30 20.07
N ALA A 225 -7.40 4.23 19.83
CA ALA A 225 -7.62 3.68 18.50
C ALA A 225 -8.35 4.69 17.60
N GLU A 226 -9.43 5.32 18.09
CA GLU A 226 -10.13 6.39 17.37
C GLU A 226 -9.21 7.58 17.09
N ARG A 227 -8.41 8.02 18.07
CA ARG A 227 -7.40 9.09 17.84
C ARG A 227 -6.35 8.69 16.81
N THR A 228 -5.96 7.42 16.78
CA THR A 228 -5.01 6.90 15.79
C THR A 228 -5.62 6.96 14.39
N CYS A 229 -6.87 6.52 14.23
CA CYS A 229 -7.58 6.63 12.96
C CYS A 229 -7.77 8.10 12.52
N ALA A 230 -8.14 8.97 13.46
CA ALA A 230 -8.32 10.41 13.22
C ALA A 230 -7.02 11.12 12.81
N SER A 231 -5.86 10.66 13.31
CA SER A 231 -4.56 11.22 12.93
C SER A 231 -4.23 11.06 11.44
N ASP A 232 -4.90 10.12 10.78
CA ASP A 232 -4.70 9.79 9.37
C ASP A 232 -5.98 10.07 8.54
N PHE A 233 -6.77 11.07 8.98
CA PHE A 233 -8.00 11.54 8.31
C PHE A 233 -9.06 10.43 8.11
N GLY A 234 -9.13 9.48 9.05
CA GLY A 234 -10.17 8.46 9.11
C GLY A 234 -10.85 8.40 10.48
N SER A 235 -11.66 7.37 10.69
CA SER A 235 -12.31 7.03 11.97
C SER A 235 -12.17 5.54 12.22
N LEU A 236 -12.53 5.07 13.41
CA LEU A 236 -12.79 3.64 13.60
C LEU A 236 -13.87 3.16 12.64
N LEU A 237 -13.80 1.86 12.37
CA LEU A 237 -14.59 1.20 11.34
C LEU A 237 -16.11 1.35 11.52
N THR A 238 -16.79 1.90 10.52
CA THR A 238 -18.25 1.95 10.38
C THR A 238 -18.79 0.82 9.50
N ILE A 239 -19.88 0.18 9.94
CA ILE A 239 -20.47 -1.02 9.33
C ILE A 239 -21.97 -0.81 9.05
N ASN A 240 -22.35 -0.78 7.78
CA ASN A 240 -23.70 -0.39 7.35
C ASN A 240 -24.57 -1.55 6.83
N SER A 241 -24.02 -2.77 6.74
CA SER A 241 -24.77 -3.94 6.28
C SER A 241 -24.18 -5.26 6.79
N ALA A 242 -24.94 -6.36 6.65
CA ALA A 242 -24.49 -7.70 7.01
C ALA A 242 -23.29 -8.15 6.17
N GLU A 243 -23.27 -7.71 4.92
CA GLU A 243 -22.21 -7.91 3.94
C GLU A 243 -20.91 -7.23 4.39
N GLU A 244 -20.98 -5.96 4.79
CA GLU A 244 -19.84 -5.23 5.38
C GLU A 244 -19.34 -5.91 6.65
N ASN A 245 -20.26 -6.30 7.53
CA ASN A 245 -19.89 -6.91 8.81
C ASN A 245 -19.12 -8.22 8.63
N LYS A 246 -19.59 -9.07 7.71
CA LYS A 246 -18.95 -10.34 7.37
C LYS A 246 -17.60 -10.14 6.66
N PHE A 247 -17.48 -9.10 5.82
CA PHE A 247 -16.22 -8.72 5.19
C PHE A 247 -15.16 -8.35 6.23
N PHE A 248 -15.47 -7.44 7.15
CA PHE A 248 -14.52 -6.98 8.16
C PHE A 248 -14.17 -8.06 9.17
N TRP A 249 -15.14 -8.91 9.54
CA TRP A 249 -14.87 -10.10 10.36
C TRP A 249 -13.86 -11.04 9.69
N ARG A 250 -14.08 -11.41 8.42
CA ARG A 250 -13.12 -12.26 7.68
C ARG A 250 -11.75 -11.61 7.57
N THR A 251 -11.71 -10.29 7.40
CA THR A 251 -10.45 -9.51 7.37
C THR A 251 -9.73 -9.58 8.73
N ALA A 252 -10.46 -9.50 9.83
CA ALA A 252 -9.91 -9.63 11.18
C ALA A 252 -9.30 -11.03 11.40
N ILE A 253 -10.04 -12.08 11.04
CA ILE A 253 -9.55 -13.47 11.09
C ILE A 253 -8.28 -13.65 10.23
N ALA A 254 -8.27 -13.11 9.01
CA ALA A 254 -7.11 -13.17 8.12
C ALA A 254 -5.85 -12.49 8.70
N LYS A 255 -6.03 -11.50 9.59
CA LYS A 255 -4.96 -10.83 10.32
C LYS A 255 -4.71 -11.42 11.71
N ASN A 256 -5.24 -12.61 11.98
CA ASN A 256 -5.10 -13.34 13.23
C ASN A 256 -5.67 -12.58 14.45
N ILE A 257 -6.69 -11.74 14.21
CA ILE A 257 -7.49 -11.11 15.25
C ILE A 257 -8.67 -12.05 15.52
N ILE A 258 -8.61 -12.79 16.62
CA ILE A 258 -9.51 -13.93 16.91
C ILE A 258 -10.38 -13.76 18.15
N ASP A 259 -10.18 -12.71 18.95
CA ASP A 259 -10.98 -12.41 20.14
C ASP A 259 -11.93 -11.25 19.86
N ARG A 260 -11.44 -10.02 19.99
CA ARG A 260 -12.21 -8.79 19.77
C ARG A 260 -11.42 -7.75 18.98
N MET A 261 -12.16 -6.85 18.37
CA MET A 261 -11.62 -5.74 17.60
C MET A 261 -12.49 -4.49 17.78
N HIS A 262 -11.89 -3.34 18.06
CA HIS A 262 -12.63 -2.09 18.16
C HIS A 262 -13.26 -1.69 16.83
N ILE A 263 -14.52 -1.23 16.91
CA ILE A 263 -15.29 -0.66 15.80
C ILE A 263 -15.82 0.72 16.19
N GLY A 264 -16.22 1.54 15.22
CA GLY A 264 -16.59 2.93 15.44
C GLY A 264 -17.93 3.17 16.12
N ALA A 265 -18.66 2.13 16.55
CA ALA A 265 -19.93 2.30 17.22
C ALA A 265 -19.72 2.74 18.68
N HIS A 266 -20.38 3.83 19.09
CA HIS A 266 -20.33 4.36 20.46
C HIS A 266 -21.65 5.02 20.88
N GLN A 267 -21.84 5.21 22.19
CA GLN A 267 -22.98 5.95 22.72
C GLN A 267 -22.90 7.44 22.33
N SER A 268 -24.06 8.01 22.01
CA SER A 268 -24.20 9.44 21.77
C SER A 268 -24.05 10.21 23.08
N SER A 269 -23.26 11.27 23.04
CA SER A 269 -23.10 12.20 24.17
C SER A 269 -24.41 12.88 24.58
N GLU A 270 -25.37 13.01 23.66
CA GLU A 270 -26.68 13.61 23.94
C GLU A 270 -27.67 12.62 24.56
N ASN A 271 -27.50 11.32 24.28
CA ASN A 271 -28.40 10.28 24.74
C ASN A 271 -27.67 8.94 24.87
N ALA A 272 -27.45 8.51 26.11
CA ALA A 272 -26.81 7.24 26.45
C ALA A 272 -27.53 5.98 25.93
N TYR A 273 -28.79 6.11 25.50
CA TYR A 273 -29.55 5.02 24.87
C TYR A 273 -29.43 4.99 23.34
N LYS A 274 -28.76 5.99 22.75
CA LYS A 274 -28.58 6.12 21.30
C LYS A 274 -27.14 5.76 20.95
N TRP A 275 -26.97 4.84 20.01
CA TRP A 275 -25.67 4.48 19.45
C TRP A 275 -25.49 5.12 18.08
N ILE A 276 -24.29 5.62 17.81
CA ILE A 276 -23.89 6.30 16.58
C ILE A 276 -22.52 5.78 16.12
N TRP A 277 -22.14 6.10 14.88
CA TRP A 277 -20.84 5.78 14.32
C TRP A 277 -19.85 6.95 14.50
N SER A 278 -18.54 6.65 14.58
CA SER A 278 -17.52 7.68 14.77
C SER A 278 -17.20 8.50 13.51
N ASP A 279 -17.57 8.02 12.31
CA ASP A 279 -17.51 8.83 11.07
C ASP A 279 -18.72 9.75 10.85
N GLY A 280 -19.74 9.72 11.70
CA GLY A 280 -20.85 10.66 11.64
C GLY A 280 -22.06 10.32 12.51
N ASP A 281 -22.94 11.31 12.72
CA ASP A 281 -24.08 11.23 13.66
C ASP A 281 -25.26 10.33 13.22
N VAL A 282 -25.03 9.39 12.30
CA VAL A 282 -26.08 8.47 11.82
C VAL A 282 -26.40 7.46 12.93
N PRO A 283 -27.64 7.41 13.44
CA PRO A 283 -27.99 6.51 14.53
C PRO A 283 -28.06 5.04 14.09
N ILE A 284 -27.45 4.16 14.87
CA ILE A 284 -27.60 2.70 14.79
C ILE A 284 -28.98 2.37 15.40
N SER A 285 -30.04 2.54 14.62
CA SER A 285 -31.41 2.34 15.10
C SER A 285 -32.39 1.91 14.00
N GLY A 286 -33.38 1.11 14.40
CA GLY A 286 -34.57 0.83 13.60
C GLY A 286 -34.30 0.09 12.28
N LYS A 287 -34.07 0.85 11.20
CA LYS A 287 -33.82 0.34 9.84
C LYS A 287 -32.33 0.31 9.46
N ALA A 288 -31.45 0.90 10.28
CA ALA A 288 -30.02 0.80 10.10
C ALA A 288 -29.54 -0.62 10.46
N TYR A 289 -28.45 -1.06 9.84
CA TYR A 289 -27.85 -2.33 10.20
C TYR A 289 -27.33 -2.30 11.64
N ASP A 290 -27.68 -3.33 12.39
CA ASP A 290 -27.35 -3.52 13.79
C ASP A 290 -27.01 -4.99 14.00
N ASN A 291 -25.82 -5.26 14.52
CA ASN A 291 -25.34 -6.61 14.82
C ASN A 291 -24.91 -6.75 16.28
N PHE A 292 -25.42 -5.92 17.19
CA PHE A 292 -25.22 -6.14 18.62
C PHE A 292 -25.73 -7.52 19.04
N VAL A 293 -25.04 -8.15 19.99
CA VAL A 293 -25.51 -9.37 20.66
C VAL A 293 -26.92 -9.12 21.21
N ASN A 294 -27.80 -10.11 21.17
CA ASN A 294 -29.11 -10.00 21.82
C ASN A 294 -28.95 -9.54 23.29
N SER A 295 -29.64 -8.46 23.66
CA SER A 295 -29.57 -7.77 24.97
C SER A 295 -28.41 -6.79 25.14
N PHE A 296 -27.57 -6.63 24.12
CA PHE A 296 -26.63 -5.53 24.00
C PHE A 296 -27.24 -4.42 23.14
N PRO A 297 -26.79 -3.18 23.29
CA PRO A 297 -25.86 -2.69 24.32
C PRO A 297 -26.47 -2.72 25.73
N ILE A 298 -25.71 -3.19 26.72
CA ILE A 298 -26.11 -3.27 28.13
C ILE A 298 -25.90 -1.88 28.76
N PRO A 299 -26.95 -1.22 29.30
CA PRO A 299 -26.82 0.06 29.96
C PRO A 299 -25.80 0.00 31.11
N GLY A 300 -24.79 0.89 31.07
CA GLY A 300 -23.74 0.98 32.09
C GLY A 300 -22.61 -0.04 31.98
N ALA A 301 -22.59 -0.90 30.95
CA ALA A 301 -21.47 -1.81 30.67
C ALA A 301 -20.39 -1.20 29.74
N GLY A 302 -20.41 0.13 29.60
CA GLY A 302 -19.50 0.90 28.77
C GLY A 302 -20.16 1.51 27.53
N GLU A 303 -19.48 2.51 26.98
CA GLU A 303 -19.99 3.45 25.98
C GLU A 303 -19.43 3.22 24.58
N CYS A 304 -18.50 2.28 24.41
CA CYS A 304 -17.84 1.97 23.15
C CYS A 304 -18.13 0.54 22.70
N SER A 305 -17.87 0.19 21.44
CA SER A 305 -18.22 -1.10 20.89
C SER A 305 -17.05 -1.82 20.24
N SER A 306 -17.11 -3.14 20.32
CA SER A 306 -16.16 -4.05 19.68
C SER A 306 -16.86 -5.22 19.01
N MET A 307 -16.33 -5.63 17.87
CA MET A 307 -16.73 -6.83 17.16
C MET A 307 -16.08 -8.04 17.81
N MET A 308 -16.88 -9.07 18.13
CA MET A 308 -16.39 -10.37 18.56
C MET A 308 -15.95 -11.18 17.35
N ALA A 309 -14.65 -11.32 17.16
CA ALA A 309 -14.05 -12.09 16.07
C ALA A 309 -14.09 -13.60 16.33
N GLU A 310 -14.20 -14.03 17.59
CA GLU A 310 -14.22 -15.44 18.00
C GLU A 310 -15.41 -16.26 17.47
N ASN A 311 -16.48 -15.59 16.98
CA ASN A 311 -17.64 -16.24 16.39
C ASN A 311 -17.91 -15.74 14.97
N THR A 312 -18.51 -16.60 14.14
CA THR A 312 -18.77 -16.32 12.73
C THR A 312 -19.95 -15.39 12.49
N ALA A 313 -20.72 -15.11 13.55
CA ALA A 313 -21.80 -14.13 13.55
C ALA A 313 -21.29 -12.69 13.70
N ALA A 314 -20.01 -12.50 14.04
CA ALA A 314 -19.34 -11.20 14.13
C ALA A 314 -20.13 -10.17 14.95
N LEU A 315 -20.74 -10.65 16.06
CA LEU A 315 -21.64 -9.86 16.89
C LEU A 315 -20.89 -8.76 17.65
N TRP A 316 -21.57 -7.64 17.89
CA TRP A 316 -21.01 -6.50 18.59
C TRP A 316 -21.40 -6.50 20.06
N VAL A 317 -20.52 -6.02 20.92
CA VAL A 317 -20.82 -5.77 22.34
C VAL A 317 -20.39 -4.38 22.72
N ASN A 318 -21.02 -3.80 23.74
CA ASN A 318 -20.50 -2.61 24.37
C ASN A 318 -19.50 -2.95 25.47
N GLU A 319 -18.51 -2.09 25.60
CA GLU A 319 -17.42 -2.19 26.55
C GLU A 319 -16.96 -0.79 26.97
N ASN A 320 -16.20 -0.74 28.06
CA ASN A 320 -15.59 0.50 28.52
C ASN A 320 -14.50 0.93 27.52
N CYS A 321 -14.57 2.19 27.10
CA CYS A 321 -13.71 2.79 26.08
C CYS A 321 -12.22 2.82 26.45
N ASP A 322 -11.90 2.81 27.75
CA ASP A 322 -10.53 3.00 28.26
C ASP A 322 -9.95 1.75 28.92
N GLU A 323 -10.78 0.79 29.33
CA GLU A 323 -10.31 -0.38 30.10
C GLU A 323 -9.75 -1.52 29.24
N ASN A 324 -10.23 -1.66 28.00
CA ASN A 324 -9.85 -2.76 27.12
C ASN A 324 -8.95 -2.26 26.01
N GLU A 325 -7.77 -2.87 25.87
CA GLU A 325 -6.89 -2.64 24.73
C GLU A 325 -7.12 -3.74 23.69
N GLN A 326 -7.51 -3.37 22.47
CA GLN A 326 -7.80 -4.33 21.41
C GLN A 326 -7.24 -3.87 20.06
N PRO A 327 -6.96 -4.81 19.13
CA PRO A 327 -6.77 -4.50 17.72
C PRO A 327 -7.92 -3.68 17.17
N PHE A 328 -7.69 -2.92 16.11
CA PHE A 328 -8.71 -2.05 15.54
C PHE A 328 -8.56 -1.89 14.04
N MET A 329 -9.63 -1.45 13.40
CA MET A 329 -9.62 -1.08 11.98
C MET A 329 -10.06 0.36 11.82
N CYS A 330 -9.33 1.09 11.00
CA CYS A 330 -9.68 2.44 10.60
C CYS A 330 -10.30 2.44 9.21
N ARG A 331 -11.13 3.44 8.90
CA ARG A 331 -11.70 3.73 7.58
C ARG A 331 -11.54 5.23 7.27
N ARG A 332 -11.21 5.62 6.03
CA ARG A 332 -11.20 7.04 5.61
C ARG A 332 -12.55 7.51 5.08
N ALA A 333 -12.87 8.77 5.33
CA ALA A 333 -14.07 9.42 4.78
C ALA A 333 -13.86 9.76 3.29
N GLY A 334 -14.58 9.06 2.40
CA GLY A 334 -14.48 9.28 0.95
C GLY A 334 -15.39 8.39 0.11
N GLU A 335 -15.62 7.14 0.50
CA GLU A 335 -16.49 6.23 -0.26
C GLU A 335 -17.34 5.37 0.68
N ILE A 336 -18.65 5.69 0.80
CA ILE A 336 -19.65 4.72 1.22
C ILE A 336 -19.68 3.66 0.11
N TRP A 337 -19.15 2.47 0.39
CA TRP A 337 -19.17 1.38 -0.56
C TRP A 337 -20.59 0.85 -0.71
N ASP A 338 -21.13 1.01 -1.91
CA ASP A 338 -22.40 0.39 -2.26
C ASP A 338 -22.17 -1.09 -2.56
N PHE A 339 -22.24 -1.94 -1.53
CA PHE A 339 -22.20 -3.39 -1.71
C PHE A 339 -23.36 -3.90 -2.60
N SER A 340 -24.43 -3.13 -2.80
CA SER A 340 -25.50 -3.49 -3.74
C SER A 340 -25.08 -3.37 -5.21
N ALA A 341 -23.98 -2.67 -5.50
CA ALA A 341 -23.36 -2.62 -6.82
C ALA A 341 -22.42 -3.81 -7.09
N VAL A 342 -22.13 -4.65 -6.07
CA VAL A 342 -21.41 -5.91 -6.26
C VAL A 342 -22.36 -6.90 -6.93
N PRO A 343 -22.02 -7.46 -8.10
CA PRO A 343 -22.92 -8.38 -8.80
C PRO A 343 -23.21 -9.61 -7.94
N SER A 344 -24.47 -9.85 -7.64
CA SER A 344 -24.96 -11.00 -6.86
C SER A 344 -24.96 -12.32 -7.66
N ASN A 345 -24.62 -12.27 -8.95
CA ASN A 345 -24.49 -13.44 -9.80
C ASN A 345 -23.06 -13.96 -9.83
N CYS A 346 -22.92 -15.29 -9.84
CA CYS A 346 -21.65 -15.97 -9.98
C CYS A 346 -20.87 -15.43 -11.19
N PRO A 347 -19.58 -15.08 -11.05
CA PRO A 347 -18.77 -14.70 -12.20
C PRO A 347 -18.71 -15.87 -13.18
N THR A 348 -19.21 -15.66 -14.41
CA THR A 348 -19.27 -16.70 -15.45
C THR A 348 -17.93 -16.90 -16.17
N VAL A 349 -16.95 -16.05 -15.85
CA VAL A 349 -15.62 -16.05 -16.46
C VAL A 349 -14.61 -16.48 -15.41
N ALA A 350 -13.75 -17.43 -15.78
CA ALA A 350 -12.66 -17.87 -14.94
C ALA A 350 -11.76 -16.69 -14.53
N PRO A 351 -11.31 -16.62 -13.26
CA PRO A 351 -10.35 -15.62 -12.82
C PRO A 351 -9.09 -15.63 -13.69
N LYS A 352 -8.52 -14.45 -13.96
CA LYS A 352 -7.24 -14.37 -14.65
C LYS A 352 -6.13 -14.87 -13.73
N ALA A 353 -5.22 -15.67 -14.27
CA ALA A 353 -4.06 -16.15 -13.53
C ALA A 353 -3.27 -14.99 -12.90
N GLY A 354 -2.83 -15.18 -11.65
CA GLY A 354 -2.07 -14.18 -10.90
C GLY A 354 -2.90 -13.00 -10.36
N LYS A 355 -4.22 -13.07 -10.42
CA LYS A 355 -5.12 -12.14 -9.72
C LYS A 355 -5.84 -12.89 -8.62
N ASP A 356 -5.81 -12.33 -7.42
CA ASP A 356 -6.62 -12.80 -6.31
C ASP A 356 -8.09 -12.67 -6.70
N PHE A 357 -8.86 -13.69 -6.35
CA PHE A 357 -10.29 -13.69 -6.53
C PHE A 357 -10.94 -14.22 -5.26
N PHE A 358 -12.09 -13.67 -4.93
CA PHE A 358 -12.85 -14.08 -3.76
C PHE A 358 -13.87 -15.16 -4.16
N PRO A 359 -14.34 -15.97 -3.20
CA PRO A 359 -15.42 -16.90 -3.45
C PRO A 359 -16.60 -16.16 -4.07
N PRO A 360 -17.34 -16.77 -5.00
CA PRO A 360 -18.48 -16.09 -5.61
C PRO A 360 -19.53 -15.76 -4.56
N GLY A 361 -20.28 -14.69 -4.78
CA GLY A 361 -21.21 -14.17 -3.80
C GLY A 361 -20.52 -13.36 -2.70
N PHE A 362 -19.20 -13.44 -2.53
CA PHE A 362 -18.49 -12.63 -1.54
C PHE A 362 -18.89 -11.14 -1.61
N PRO A 363 -19.31 -10.55 -0.48
CA PRO A 363 -19.25 -11.11 0.88
C PRO A 363 -20.39 -12.05 1.31
N ASP A 364 -21.49 -12.14 0.55
CA ASP A 364 -22.67 -13.00 0.76
C ASP A 364 -22.52 -14.42 0.15
N PRO A 365 -22.16 -15.43 0.95
CA PRO A 365 -21.86 -16.76 0.42
C PRO A 365 -23.11 -17.60 0.11
N ASP A 366 -24.34 -17.18 0.40
CA ASP A 366 -25.51 -18.07 0.35
C ASP A 366 -25.87 -18.55 -1.07
N THR A 367 -25.21 -18.01 -2.10
CA THR A 367 -25.31 -18.49 -3.48
C THR A 367 -24.11 -19.38 -3.83
N PRO A 368 -24.30 -20.70 -4.06
CA PRO A 368 -23.24 -21.56 -4.53
C PRO A 368 -22.87 -21.28 -5.97
N CYS A 369 -21.57 -21.28 -6.24
CA CYS A 369 -21.08 -20.87 -7.53
C CYS A 369 -19.87 -21.68 -7.96
N GLU A 370 -19.87 -22.04 -9.23
CA GLU A 370 -18.92 -22.99 -9.77
C GLU A 370 -17.97 -22.25 -10.71
N TYR A 371 -16.68 -22.51 -10.57
CA TYR A 371 -15.67 -22.01 -11.48
C TYR A 371 -15.20 -23.11 -12.40
N LEU A 372 -15.03 -22.76 -13.67
CA LEU A 372 -14.41 -23.66 -14.61
C LEU A 372 -13.03 -23.14 -14.93
N LEU A 373 -12.03 -23.64 -14.20
CA LEU A 373 -10.63 -23.32 -14.46
C LEU A 373 -10.14 -24.21 -15.60
N PHE A 374 -9.97 -23.64 -16.78
CA PHE A 374 -9.43 -24.32 -17.94
C PHE A 374 -8.12 -23.69 -18.38
N VAL A 375 -7.19 -24.55 -18.80
CA VAL A 375 -5.92 -24.15 -19.40
C VAL A 375 -5.73 -24.89 -20.73
N SER A 376 -4.91 -24.35 -21.61
CA SER A 376 -4.57 -25.00 -22.88
C SER A 376 -3.97 -26.39 -22.65
N ALA A 377 -4.10 -27.28 -23.63
CA ALA A 377 -3.50 -28.61 -23.58
C ALA A 377 -2.02 -28.56 -23.12
N ASN A 378 -1.62 -29.50 -22.27
CA ASN A 378 -0.30 -29.61 -21.65
C ASN A 378 0.05 -28.54 -20.61
N LYS A 379 -0.94 -27.82 -20.07
CA LYS A 379 -0.78 -26.94 -18.90
C LYS A 379 -1.56 -27.48 -17.71
N LEU A 380 -1.13 -27.09 -16.51
CA LEU A 380 -1.79 -27.40 -15.26
C LEU A 380 -2.39 -26.13 -14.65
N VAL A 381 -3.48 -26.29 -13.91
CA VAL A 381 -4.05 -25.22 -13.09
C VAL A 381 -3.39 -25.31 -11.71
N GLU A 382 -2.82 -24.19 -11.25
CA GLU A 382 -2.36 -24.04 -9.88
C GLU A 382 -3.31 -23.08 -9.14
N LEU A 383 -3.91 -23.58 -8.07
CA LEU A 383 -4.80 -22.81 -7.20
C LEU A 383 -4.17 -22.71 -5.82
N THR A 384 -3.86 -21.49 -5.39
CA THR A 384 -3.37 -21.23 -4.02
C THR A 384 -4.50 -20.61 -3.21
N VAL A 385 -4.87 -21.29 -2.12
CA VAL A 385 -5.85 -20.76 -1.16
C VAL A 385 -5.09 -19.97 -0.11
N THR A 386 -5.04 -18.64 -0.26
CA THR A 386 -4.30 -17.74 0.63
C THR A 386 -4.99 -17.56 1.98
N THR A 387 -6.32 -17.58 2.01
CA THR A 387 -7.13 -17.52 3.22
C THR A 387 -8.41 -18.30 3.00
N LEU A 388 -8.70 -19.25 3.89
CA LEU A 388 -9.95 -20.00 3.90
C LEU A 388 -10.61 -19.81 5.26
N VAL A 389 -11.72 -19.08 5.27
CA VAL A 389 -12.59 -18.92 6.44
C VAL A 389 -13.90 -19.62 6.13
N VAL A 390 -14.17 -20.72 6.84
CA VAL A 390 -15.33 -21.60 6.61
C VAL A 390 -16.07 -21.85 7.91
N ASP A 391 -17.40 -21.74 7.88
CA ASP A 391 -18.25 -22.21 8.96
C ASP A 391 -18.25 -23.74 8.99
N ALA A 392 -17.89 -24.31 10.15
CA ALA A 392 -17.88 -25.76 10.34
C ALA A 392 -19.24 -26.37 10.00
N ASN A 393 -19.25 -27.38 9.12
CA ASN A 393 -20.42 -28.10 8.63
C ASN A 393 -21.40 -27.30 7.74
N LYS A 394 -21.06 -26.06 7.35
CA LYS A 394 -21.88 -25.25 6.43
C LYS A 394 -21.13 -24.91 5.14
N ASP A 395 -19.88 -24.48 5.29
CA ASP A 395 -19.04 -24.06 4.17
C ASP A 395 -18.01 -25.15 3.87
N PHE A 396 -17.78 -25.40 2.58
CA PHE A 396 -16.73 -26.29 2.13
C PHE A 396 -16.13 -25.78 0.83
N LEU A 397 -14.85 -26.09 0.63
CA LEU A 397 -14.15 -25.89 -0.64
C LEU A 397 -13.92 -27.28 -1.24
N GLU A 398 -14.52 -27.54 -2.40
CA GLU A 398 -14.33 -28.80 -3.13
C GLU A 398 -13.50 -28.54 -4.39
N ILE A 399 -12.41 -29.29 -4.54
CA ILE A 399 -11.51 -29.22 -5.69
C ILE A 399 -11.59 -30.56 -6.41
N LEU A 400 -12.07 -30.54 -7.65
CA LEU A 400 -12.20 -31.72 -8.50
C LEU A 400 -11.19 -31.64 -9.67
N GLU A 401 -10.50 -32.74 -9.95
CA GLU A 401 -9.50 -32.84 -11.03
C GLU A 401 -9.98 -33.79 -12.13
N GLY A 402 -10.06 -33.31 -13.39
CA GLY A 402 -10.53 -34.10 -14.54
C GLY A 402 -10.96 -33.22 -15.73
N SER A 403 -11.61 -33.80 -16.75
CA SER A 403 -12.11 -33.05 -17.91
C SER A 403 -13.31 -32.11 -17.63
N SER A 404 -13.64 -31.78 -16.37
CA SER A 404 -14.71 -30.84 -16.02
C SER A 404 -14.64 -30.34 -14.56
N LEU A 405 -14.87 -29.04 -14.37
CA LEU A 405 -15.43 -28.29 -13.21
C LEU A 405 -14.69 -28.22 -11.85
N LEU A 406 -14.45 -26.98 -11.36
CA LEU A 406 -14.15 -26.65 -9.96
C LEU A 406 -15.43 -26.12 -9.28
N ARG A 407 -15.91 -26.77 -8.23
CA ARG A 407 -17.17 -26.39 -7.57
C ARG A 407 -16.90 -25.78 -6.19
N ILE A 408 -17.18 -24.48 -6.03
CA ILE A 408 -17.07 -23.81 -4.73
C ILE A 408 -18.48 -23.50 -4.23
N SER A 409 -19.06 -24.43 -3.46
CA SER A 409 -20.46 -24.36 -3.06
C SER A 409 -20.56 -24.40 -1.54
N PRO A 410 -21.21 -23.45 -0.87
CA PRO A 410 -21.97 -23.78 0.33
C PRO A 410 -23.16 -24.65 -0.08
N ARG A 411 -23.52 -25.63 0.75
CA ARG A 411 -24.68 -26.48 0.44
C ARG A 411 -25.95 -25.63 0.54
N PRO A 412 -26.94 -25.79 -0.37
CA PRO A 412 -28.30 -25.45 0.00
C PRO A 412 -28.76 -26.47 1.06
N SER A 413 -29.42 -25.98 2.10
CA SER A 413 -30.16 -26.77 3.08
C SER A 413 -31.15 -27.72 2.44
#